data_AF-A0A7S2N8H0-F1
#
_entry.id   AF-A0A7S2N8H0-F1
#
_cell.length_a   1.000
_cell.length_b   1.000
_cell.length_c   1.000
_cell.angle_alpha   90.00
_cell.angle_beta   90.00
_cell.angle_gamma   90.00
#
_symmetry.space_group_name_H-M   'P 1'
#
loop_
_entity.id
_entity.type
_entity.pdbx_description
1 polymer ?
#
loop_
_entity_poly.entity_id
_entity_poly.type
_entity_poly.pdbx_seq_one_letter_code
_entity_poly.pdbx_strand_id
1 'polypeptide(L)'
;KKLKELLASPCAGNLFGVPVPRTAQQLESEQFGAEWLTKAFHAAGTLPQDNRVTKIVRVKEINMSGFEKEGGAAMKCFITVEYLKPDPLLHTDLFAKYTWDPSTAPAGINTLGQDDALEVMVAATLTHLFP
;
A
#
# COMPACT_ATOMS: atom_id res chain seq x y z
N LYS A 1 18.54 -16.05 1.11
CA LYS A 1 19.08 -14.69 1.36
C LYS A 1 18.53 -13.70 0.34
N LYS A 2 18.74 -13.94 -0.96
CA LYS A 2 18.21 -13.14 -2.08
C LYS A 2 16.69 -12.88 -2.06
N LEU A 3 15.86 -13.89 -1.74
CA LEU A 3 14.40 -13.71 -1.69
C LEU A 3 13.96 -12.71 -0.60
N LYS A 4 14.52 -12.79 0.62
CA LYS A 4 14.20 -11.85 1.70
C LYS A 4 14.59 -10.42 1.35
N GLU A 5 15.73 -10.24 0.67
CA GLU A 5 16.20 -8.92 0.20
C GLU A 5 15.27 -8.36 -0.90
N LEU A 6 14.87 -9.19 -1.87
CA LEU A 6 13.89 -8.81 -2.90
C LEU A 6 12.53 -8.45 -2.30
N LEU A 7 12.04 -9.24 -1.34
CA LEU A 7 10.79 -8.97 -0.63
C LEU A 7 10.88 -7.73 0.27
N ALA A 8 12.07 -7.30 0.69
CA ALA A 8 12.25 -6.07 1.46
C ALA A 8 12.35 -4.82 0.58
N SER A 9 12.74 -4.96 -0.69
CA SER A 9 12.82 -3.85 -1.63
C SER A 9 11.42 -3.36 -2.03
N PRO A 10 11.15 -2.04 -2.01
CA PRO A 10 9.91 -1.51 -2.55
C PRO A 10 9.93 -1.64 -4.08
N CYS A 11 8.90 -2.25 -4.65
CA CYS A 11 8.74 -2.35 -6.09
C CYS A 11 7.94 -1.15 -6.60
N ALA A 12 8.34 -0.57 -7.73
CA ALA A 12 7.57 0.48 -8.36
C ALA A 12 6.25 -0.09 -8.91
N GLY A 13 5.13 0.58 -8.66
CA GLY A 13 3.87 0.19 -9.25
C GLY A 13 3.91 0.37 -10.77
N ASN A 14 3.48 -0.65 -11.53
CA ASN A 14 3.60 -0.67 -12.99
C ASN A 14 2.87 0.50 -13.69
N LEU A 15 1.79 1.01 -13.09
CA LEU A 15 0.96 2.05 -13.72
C LEU A 15 1.56 3.46 -13.58
N PHE A 16 2.09 3.79 -12.40
CA PHE A 16 2.54 5.15 -12.09
C PHE A 16 4.06 5.27 -11.86
N GLY A 17 4.78 4.15 -11.84
CA GLY A 17 6.23 4.13 -11.60
C GLY A 17 6.64 4.56 -10.19
N VAL A 18 5.70 4.69 -9.26
CA VAL A 18 5.96 5.14 -7.89
C VAL A 18 6.12 3.91 -6.98
N PRO A 19 7.16 3.85 -6.11
CA PRO A 19 7.29 2.81 -5.09
C PRO A 19 6.05 2.76 -4.20
N VAL A 20 5.56 1.58 -3.80
CA VAL A 20 4.31 1.45 -3.02
C VAL A 20 4.60 0.98 -1.59
N PRO A 21 4.01 1.60 -0.55
CA PRO A 21 4.11 1.11 0.82
C PRO A 21 3.31 -0.19 0.99
N ARG A 22 3.84 -1.10 1.81
CA ARG A 22 3.27 -2.44 2.09
C ARG A 22 2.61 -2.55 3.46
N THR A 23 2.78 -1.56 4.32
CA THR A 23 2.16 -1.51 5.65
C THR A 23 1.64 -0.12 5.96
N ALA A 24 0.65 0.00 6.85
CA ALA A 24 0.22 1.30 7.34
C ALA A 24 1.37 2.10 7.98
N GLN A 25 2.26 1.42 8.71
CA GLN A 25 3.42 2.06 9.34
C GLN A 25 4.37 2.69 8.31
N GLN A 26 4.52 2.09 7.13
CA GLN A 26 5.36 2.66 6.07
C GLN A 26 4.79 4.00 5.57
N LEU A 27 3.46 4.15 5.48
CA LEU A 27 2.84 5.42 5.11
C LEU A 27 3.17 6.56 6.09
N GLU A 28 3.47 6.24 7.35
CA GLU A 28 3.86 7.22 8.36
C GLU A 28 5.38 7.53 8.35
N SER A 29 6.16 6.79 7.57
CA SER A 29 7.61 7.00 7.45
C SER A 29 7.96 8.19 6.56
N GLU A 30 9.17 8.73 6.73
CA GLU A 30 9.70 9.78 5.85
C GLU A 30 9.77 9.35 4.38
N GLN A 31 9.96 8.05 4.11
CA GLN A 31 10.06 7.52 2.75
C GLN A 31 8.72 7.57 1.98
N PHE A 32 7.60 7.27 2.64
CA PHE A 32 6.28 7.16 2.00
C PHE A 32 5.24 8.16 2.53
N GLY A 33 5.66 9.16 3.30
CA GLY A 33 4.80 10.16 3.93
C GLY A 33 4.17 11.17 2.96
N ALA A 34 3.92 12.39 3.45
CA ALA A 34 3.20 13.43 2.72
C ALA A 34 3.79 13.76 1.32
N GLU A 35 5.12 13.79 1.21
CA GLU A 35 5.78 14.02 -0.09
C GLU A 35 5.53 12.90 -1.09
N TRP A 36 5.51 11.65 -0.62
CA TRP A 36 5.22 10.51 -1.46
C TRP A 36 3.76 10.51 -1.91
N LEU A 37 2.81 10.78 -1.01
CA LEU A 37 1.39 10.91 -1.37
C LEU A 37 1.18 12.02 -2.39
N THR A 38 1.89 13.13 -2.26
CA THR A 38 1.87 14.21 -3.26
C THR A 38 2.31 13.69 -4.62
N LYS A 39 3.44 12.99 -4.70
CA LYS A 39 3.94 12.41 -5.97
C LYS A 39 2.94 11.39 -6.54
N ALA A 40 2.37 10.53 -5.69
CA ALA A 40 1.40 9.52 -6.10
C ALA A 40 0.11 10.16 -6.66
N PHE A 41 -0.45 11.17 -5.99
CA PHE A 41 -1.67 11.85 -6.45
C PHE A 41 -1.43 12.69 -7.70
N HIS A 42 -0.27 13.33 -7.83
CA HIS A 42 0.10 14.01 -9.07
C HIS A 42 0.27 13.03 -10.23
N ALA A 43 0.93 11.89 -10.00
CA ALA A 43 1.08 10.84 -11.02
C ALA A 43 -0.27 10.24 -11.44
N ALA A 44 -1.22 10.12 -10.50
CA ALA A 44 -2.58 9.66 -10.77
C ALA A 44 -3.50 10.76 -11.34
N GLY A 45 -3.07 12.02 -11.36
CA GLY A 45 -3.89 13.16 -11.81
C GLY A 45 -5.03 13.53 -10.85
N THR A 46 -5.00 13.08 -9.60
CA THR A 46 -6.06 13.30 -8.60
C THR A 46 -5.82 14.53 -7.71
N LEU A 47 -4.67 15.17 -7.83
CA LEU A 47 -4.31 16.39 -7.12
C LEU A 47 -3.79 17.45 -8.13
N PRO A 48 -4.25 18.72 -8.07
CA PRO A 48 -3.74 19.78 -8.92
C PRO A 48 -2.23 20.02 -8.73
N GLN A 49 -1.51 20.33 -9.81
CA GLN A 49 -0.04 20.46 -9.81
C GLN A 49 0.49 21.59 -8.91
N ASP A 50 -0.34 22.56 -8.58
CA ASP A 50 -0.02 23.68 -7.70
C ASP A 50 -0.44 23.44 -6.23
N ASN A 51 -0.84 22.20 -5.90
CA ASN A 51 -1.20 21.75 -4.57
C ASN A 51 -0.24 20.63 -4.10
N ARG A 52 -0.33 20.25 -2.82
CA ARG A 52 0.40 19.12 -2.24
C ARG A 52 -0.24 18.66 -0.95
N VAL A 53 0.02 17.41 -0.57
CA VAL A 53 -0.22 16.94 0.80
C VAL A 53 0.85 17.57 1.70
N THR A 54 0.43 18.28 2.74
CA THR A 54 1.35 18.90 3.71
C THR A 54 1.61 18.00 4.91
N LYS A 55 0.62 17.16 5.27
CA LYS A 55 0.70 16.31 6.45
C LYS A 55 -0.21 15.09 6.32
N ILE A 56 0.26 13.97 6.84
CA ILE A 56 -0.59 12.82 7.19
C ILE A 56 -0.95 12.98 8.66
N VAL A 57 -2.22 13.19 8.96
CA VAL A 57 -2.74 13.43 10.31
C VAL A 57 -2.94 12.10 11.04
N ARG A 58 -3.36 11.07 10.30
CA ARG A 58 -3.71 9.77 10.86
C ARG A 58 -3.55 8.69 9.82
N VAL A 59 -3.03 7.53 10.23
CA VAL A 59 -3.20 6.27 9.53
C VAL A 59 -3.84 5.27 10.48
N LYS A 60 -4.92 4.62 10.06
CA LYS A 60 -5.60 3.57 10.83
C LYS A 60 -5.75 2.32 9.98
N GLU A 61 -4.93 1.32 10.23
CA GLU A 61 -5.07 -0.01 9.63
C GLU A 61 -6.38 -0.66 10.10
N ILE A 62 -7.10 -1.30 9.17
CA ILE A 62 -8.31 -2.05 9.50
C ILE A 62 -7.89 -3.43 10.01
N ASN A 63 -8.43 -3.84 11.15
CA ASN A 63 -8.13 -5.13 11.73
C ASN A 63 -8.61 -6.25 10.79
N MET A 64 -7.72 -7.21 10.52
CA MET A 64 -8.01 -8.39 9.70
C MET A 64 -8.12 -9.69 10.52
N SER A 65 -8.19 -9.60 11.85
CA SER A 65 -8.30 -10.78 12.72
C SER A 65 -9.72 -11.35 12.76
N GLY A 66 -9.87 -12.65 12.46
CA GLY A 66 -11.09 -13.42 12.73
C GLY A 66 -12.00 -13.68 11.52
N PHE A 67 -13.28 -13.93 11.78
CA PHE A 67 -14.34 -14.07 10.76
C PHE A 67 -14.82 -12.71 10.20
N GLU A 68 -14.17 -11.62 10.59
CA GLU A 68 -14.47 -10.28 10.10
C GLU A 68 -14.05 -10.19 8.63
N LYS A 69 -15.04 -10.27 7.74
CA LYS A 69 -14.90 -10.33 6.28
C LYS A 69 -14.45 -9.02 5.64
N GLU A 70 -13.94 -8.08 6.42
CA GLU A 70 -13.67 -6.72 5.94
C GLU A 70 -12.40 -6.62 5.07
N GLY A 71 -11.74 -7.75 4.75
CA GLY A 71 -10.32 -7.75 4.39
C GLY A 71 -9.81 -8.71 3.31
N GLY A 72 -10.59 -9.64 2.75
CA GLY A 72 -10.05 -10.87 2.10
C GLY A 72 -8.81 -10.76 1.17
N ALA A 73 -8.80 -9.84 0.19
CA ALA A 73 -7.76 -9.83 -0.84
C ALA A 73 -6.58 -8.87 -0.61
N ALA A 74 -6.68 -7.93 0.34
CA ALA A 74 -5.68 -6.87 0.51
C ALA A 74 -5.76 -6.23 1.90
N MET A 75 -4.62 -5.75 2.39
CA MET A 75 -4.54 -4.89 3.58
C MET A 75 -5.24 -3.57 3.29
N LYS A 76 -5.87 -2.98 4.32
CA LYS A 76 -6.68 -1.76 4.19
C LYS A 76 -6.37 -0.79 5.30
N CYS A 77 -6.42 0.50 5.00
CA CYS A 77 -6.35 1.54 6.02
C CYS A 77 -7.20 2.75 5.66
N PHE A 78 -7.56 3.51 6.70
CA PHE A 78 -8.04 4.88 6.59
C PHE A 78 -6.88 5.85 6.81
N ILE A 79 -6.81 6.89 5.99
CA ILE A 79 -5.75 7.91 6.04
C ILE A 79 -6.42 9.27 6.11
N THR A 80 -6.04 10.12 7.05
CA THR A 80 -6.45 11.52 7.08
C THR A 80 -5.28 12.40 6.69
N VAL A 81 -5.48 13.32 5.75
CA VAL A 81 -4.44 14.21 5.22
C VAL A 81 -4.85 15.68 5.30
N GLU A 82 -3.84 16.56 5.29
CA GLU A 82 -4.00 18.00 5.07
C GLU A 82 -3.35 18.37 3.74
N TYR A 83 -3.98 19.29 3.01
CA TYR A 83 -3.47 19.83 1.75
C TYR A 83 -3.01 21.27 1.92
N LEU A 84 -2.06 21.70 1.08
CA LEU A 84 -1.60 23.10 1.06
C LEU A 84 -2.74 24.06 0.69
N LYS A 85 -3.56 23.67 -0.28
CA LYS A 85 -4.76 24.39 -0.71
C LYS A 85 -5.96 23.49 -0.45
N PRO A 86 -6.65 23.63 0.70
CA PRO A 86 -7.89 22.90 0.95
C PRO A 86 -8.94 23.25 -0.11
N ASP A 87 -9.68 22.24 -0.56
CA ASP A 87 -10.74 22.38 -1.56
C ASP A 87 -11.94 21.51 -1.13
N PRO A 88 -13.18 22.01 -1.17
CA PRO A 88 -14.36 21.25 -0.77
C PRO A 88 -14.62 19.99 -1.61
N LEU A 89 -14.07 19.89 -2.82
CA LEU A 89 -14.15 18.70 -3.68
C LEU A 89 -12.98 17.73 -3.46
N LEU A 90 -12.00 18.11 -2.64
CA LEU A 90 -10.82 17.29 -2.35
C LEU A 90 -10.94 16.68 -0.95
N HIS A 91 -11.27 15.40 -0.89
CA HIS A 91 -11.44 14.70 0.38
C HIS A 91 -10.13 14.59 1.17
N THR A 92 -10.22 14.83 2.48
CA THR A 92 -9.12 14.69 3.44
C THR A 92 -9.09 13.33 4.11
N ASP A 93 -10.23 12.64 4.20
CA ASP A 93 -10.34 11.27 4.71
C ASP A 93 -10.38 10.29 3.55
N LEU A 94 -9.36 9.47 3.47
CA LEU A 94 -9.08 8.56 2.37
C LEU A 94 -9.17 7.11 2.84
N PHE A 95 -9.49 6.23 1.90
CA PHE A 95 -9.43 4.78 2.07
C PHE A 95 -8.45 4.19 1.06
N ALA A 96 -7.52 3.37 1.53
CA ALA A 96 -6.51 2.73 0.69
C ALA A 96 -6.51 1.21 0.86
N LYS A 97 -6.35 0.50 -0.26
CA LYS A 97 -5.99 -0.91 -0.31
C LYS A 97 -4.53 -1.02 -0.72
N TYR A 98 -3.78 -1.90 -0.08
CA TYR A 98 -2.40 -2.19 -0.43
C TYR A 98 -2.08 -3.67 -0.22
N THR A 99 -0.98 -4.12 -0.83
CA THR A 99 -0.61 -5.53 -0.87
C THR A 99 -0.24 -6.04 0.53
N TRP A 100 -0.48 -7.33 0.75
CA TRP A 100 0.06 -8.03 1.92
C TRP A 100 1.59 -7.96 1.98
N ASP A 101 2.12 -7.88 3.19
CA ASP A 101 3.52 -8.18 3.44
C ASP A 101 3.66 -9.71 3.61
N PRO A 102 4.31 -10.42 2.66
CA PRO A 102 4.46 -11.87 2.72
C PRO A 102 5.34 -12.33 3.89
N SER A 103 6.06 -11.42 4.57
CA SER A 103 6.82 -11.74 5.78
C SER A 103 5.98 -11.76 7.06
N THR A 104 4.79 -11.17 7.04
CA THR A 104 3.88 -11.07 8.19
C THR A 104 2.58 -11.85 8.03
N ALA A 105 2.35 -12.45 6.85
CA ALA A 105 1.17 -13.26 6.57
C ALA A 105 1.03 -14.41 7.59
N PRO A 106 -0.11 -14.53 8.29
CA PRO A 106 -0.38 -15.68 9.14
C PRO A 106 -0.38 -16.97 8.31
N ALA A 107 0.26 -18.01 8.83
CA ALA A 107 0.30 -19.31 8.16
C ALA A 107 -1.14 -19.78 7.84
N GLY A 108 -1.44 -20.04 6.56
CA GLY A 108 -2.73 -20.56 6.11
C GLY A 108 -3.78 -19.54 5.67
N ILE A 109 -3.52 -18.22 5.70
CA ILE A 109 -4.44 -17.20 5.16
C ILE A 109 -4.39 -17.10 3.64
N ASN A 110 -3.26 -17.48 3.03
CA ASN A 110 -3.05 -17.48 1.57
C ASN A 110 -3.96 -18.49 0.82
N THR A 111 -4.93 -19.13 1.46
CA THR A 111 -5.81 -20.12 0.83
C THR A 111 -7.30 -19.84 1.01
N LEU A 112 -7.70 -18.81 1.76
CA LEU A 112 -9.11 -18.50 1.98
C LEU A 112 -9.48 -17.16 1.31
N GLY A 113 -10.02 -17.25 0.10
CA GLY A 113 -10.62 -16.11 -0.62
C GLY A 113 -9.67 -15.30 -1.52
N GLN A 114 -8.48 -15.83 -1.81
CA GLN A 114 -7.59 -15.32 -2.85
C GLN A 114 -7.38 -16.41 -3.90
N ASP A 115 -8.17 -16.36 -4.98
CA ASP A 115 -8.08 -17.33 -6.07
C ASP A 115 -6.67 -17.33 -6.72
N ASP A 116 -5.95 -16.21 -6.63
CA ASP A 116 -4.61 -16.01 -7.21
C ASP A 116 -3.46 -16.40 -6.27
N ALA A 117 -3.73 -16.80 -5.03
CA ALA A 117 -2.66 -16.91 -4.03
C ALA A 117 -1.62 -17.99 -4.37
N LEU A 118 -2.02 -19.06 -5.04
CA LEU A 118 -1.09 -20.09 -5.55
C LEU A 118 -0.15 -19.50 -6.60
N GLU A 119 -0.67 -18.70 -7.54
CA GLU A 119 0.14 -18.04 -8.57
C GLU A 119 1.12 -17.04 -7.95
N VAL A 120 0.66 -16.23 -7.00
CA VAL A 120 1.51 -15.26 -6.28
C VAL A 120 2.60 -15.97 -5.48
N MET A 121 2.29 -17.08 -4.79
CA MET A 121 3.29 -17.85 -4.05
C MET A 121 4.31 -18.51 -4.98
N VAL A 122 3.86 -19.08 -6.10
CA VAL A 122 4.74 -19.67 -7.11
C VAL A 122 5.64 -18.61 -7.71
N ALA A 123 5.10 -17.46 -8.12
CA ALA A 123 5.89 -16.34 -8.63
C ALA A 123 6.92 -15.88 -7.58
N ALA A 124 6.50 -15.56 -6.35
CA ALA A 124 7.42 -15.14 -5.30
C ALA A 124 8.54 -16.17 -5.01
N THR A 125 8.20 -17.46 -5.06
CA THR A 125 9.17 -18.55 -4.84
C THR A 125 10.06 -18.79 -6.04
N LEU A 126 9.62 -18.55 -7.28
CA LEU A 126 10.39 -18.86 -8.48
C LEU A 126 11.14 -17.66 -9.07
N THR A 127 10.73 -16.41 -8.79
CA THR A 127 11.36 -15.20 -9.37
C THR A 127 12.86 -15.11 -9.08
N HIS A 128 13.34 -15.67 -7.98
CA HIS A 128 14.78 -15.68 -7.69
C HIS A 128 15.59 -16.69 -8.53
N LEU A 129 14.92 -17.63 -9.19
CA LEU A 129 15.50 -18.66 -10.05
C LEU A 129 15.57 -18.22 -11.53
N PHE A 130 14.77 -17.22 -11.92
CA PHE A 130 14.70 -16.71 -13.29
C PHE A 130 15.05 -15.20 -13.29
N PRO A 131 16.34 -14.84 -13.41
CA PRO A 131 16.80 -13.46 -13.41
C PRO A 131 16.39 -12.68 -14.67
#